data_AF-B2ULB9-F1
#
_entry.id   AF-B2ULB9-F1
#
_cell.length_a   1.000
_cell.length_b   1.000
_cell.length_c   1.000
_cell.angle_alpha   90.00
_cell.angle_beta   90.00
_cell.angle_gamma   90.00
#
_symmetry.space_group_name_H-M   'P 1'
#
loop_
_entity.id
_entity.type
_entity.pdbx_description
1 polymer ?
#
loop_
_entity_poly.entity_id
_entity_poly.type
_entity_poly.pdbx_seq_one_letter_code
_entity_poly.pdbx_strand_id
1 'polypeptide(L)'
;MVTGLTALFVWLKGRNAERDPASSAMVVSPEGAAARPVVLVDVRTLDEYRTGHKEGALNIPADEVEQLAPRLLPDKNAVIMLYCRTGKRADKALEALRKMGYSHVENLHRFEM
;
A
#
# COMPACT_ATOMS: atom_id res chain seq x y z
N MET A 1 47.31 25.68 -26.68
CA MET A 1 48.03 24.74 -25.81
C MET A 1 47.28 24.80 -24.47
N VAL A 2 46.62 23.80 -23.89
CA VAL A 2 46.68 22.34 -23.94
C VAL A 2 45.26 21.79 -23.60
N THR A 3 44.97 20.59 -24.12
CA THR A 3 43.90 19.60 -23.84
C THR A 3 43.38 19.55 -22.39
N GLY A 4 42.13 19.24 -22.04
CA GLY A 4 41.31 18.08 -22.43
C GLY A 4 41.04 17.18 -21.20
N LEU A 5 39.81 16.63 -21.12
CA LEU A 5 39.38 15.36 -20.48
C LEU A 5 39.18 15.21 -18.95
N THR A 6 37.98 14.70 -18.61
CA THR A 6 37.59 13.69 -17.58
C THR A 6 38.13 13.74 -16.15
N ALA A 7 37.24 13.68 -15.16
CA ALA A 7 37.06 12.46 -14.35
C ALA A 7 35.87 12.56 -13.37
N LEU A 8 35.09 11.50 -13.41
CA LEU A 8 34.15 10.96 -12.44
C LEU A 8 34.77 10.83 -11.03
N PHE A 9 34.07 11.26 -9.98
CA PHE A 9 34.26 10.72 -8.62
C PHE A 9 32.93 10.71 -7.86
N VAL A 10 32.29 9.55 -7.90
CA VAL A 10 31.30 9.08 -6.93
C VAL A 10 32.04 8.81 -5.62
N TRP A 11 31.59 9.35 -4.47
CA TRP A 11 31.55 8.59 -3.20
C TRP A 11 30.81 9.31 -2.05
N LEU A 12 29.78 8.61 -1.56
CA LEU A 12 29.07 8.62 -0.28
C LEU A 12 29.39 9.70 0.80
N LYS A 13 28.33 10.33 1.30
CA LYS A 13 28.10 10.37 2.76
C LYS A 13 26.61 10.29 3.08
N GLY A 14 26.29 9.33 3.94
CA GLY A 14 24.96 8.79 4.17
C GLY A 14 23.91 9.79 4.64
N ARG A 15 22.71 9.63 4.10
CA ARG A 15 21.48 10.11 4.71
C ARG A 15 20.92 8.97 5.55
N ASN A 16 20.91 9.19 6.85
CA ASN A 16 20.20 8.38 7.83
C ASN A 16 18.71 8.44 7.42
N ALA A 17 18.20 7.34 6.85
CA ALA A 17 16.84 7.25 6.36
C ALA A 17 15.91 7.14 7.57
N GLU A 18 15.24 8.24 7.84
CA GLU A 18 14.06 8.35 8.68
C GLU A 18 13.07 7.29 8.19
N ARG A 19 12.70 6.35 9.07
CA ARG A 19 11.74 5.28 8.74
C ARG A 19 10.37 5.90 8.49
N ASP A 20 10.03 6.04 7.21
CA ASP A 20 8.64 6.23 6.78
C ASP A 20 7.82 4.97 7.14
N PRO A 21 6.72 5.08 7.91
CA PRO A 21 5.88 3.94 8.29
C PRO A 21 5.02 3.40 7.13
N ALA A 22 5.28 3.81 5.88
CA ALA A 22 4.50 3.43 4.69
C ALA A 22 5.16 2.32 3.83
N SER A 23 6.36 1.84 4.18
CA SER A 23 7.11 0.89 3.35
C SER A 23 7.00 -0.55 3.85
N SER A 24 5.79 -1.12 3.81
CA SER A 24 5.59 -2.57 3.93
C SER A 24 4.42 -3.07 3.09
N ALA A 25 4.15 -2.41 1.97
CA ALA A 25 3.27 -2.97 0.94
C ALA A 25 3.98 -4.19 0.32
N MET A 26 3.52 -5.39 0.68
CA MET A 26 4.08 -6.66 0.25
C MET A 26 3.88 -6.83 -1.26
N VAL A 27 4.97 -6.75 -2.03
CA VAL A 27 4.95 -7.00 -3.48
C VAL A 27 4.86 -8.50 -3.72
N VAL A 28 3.68 -8.98 -4.13
CA VAL A 28 3.50 -10.35 -4.60
C VAL A 28 3.41 -10.31 -6.13
N SER A 29 4.46 -10.72 -6.84
CA SER A 29 4.48 -10.77 -8.31
C SER A 29 4.28 -12.20 -8.81
N PRO A 30 3.20 -12.49 -9.58
CA PRO A 30 3.21 -13.59 -10.52
C PRO A 30 3.98 -13.16 -11.77
N GLU A 31 4.78 -14.09 -12.29
CA GLU A 31 5.79 -13.88 -13.33
C GLU A 31 5.15 -13.37 -14.65
N GLY A 32 5.58 -12.20 -15.15
CA GLY A 32 5.32 -11.76 -16.53
C GLY A 32 4.31 -10.62 -16.75
N ALA A 33 3.58 -10.16 -15.73
CA ALA A 33 2.82 -8.91 -15.82
C ALA A 33 3.63 -7.78 -15.17
N ALA A 34 3.64 -6.57 -15.77
CA ALA A 34 4.27 -5.40 -15.15
C ALA A 34 3.90 -5.33 -13.66
N ALA A 35 4.89 -5.46 -12.77
CA ALA A 35 4.65 -5.60 -11.33
C ALA A 35 3.89 -4.37 -10.83
N ARG A 36 2.61 -4.54 -10.51
CA ARG A 36 1.81 -3.49 -9.90
C ARG A 36 2.02 -3.54 -8.39
N PRO A 37 2.17 -2.40 -7.72
CA PRO A 37 2.22 -2.37 -6.27
C PRO A 37 0.93 -2.99 -5.72
N VAL A 38 1.08 -4.00 -4.85
CA VAL A 38 -0.02 -4.63 -4.13
C VAL A 38 -0.06 -4.05 -2.73
N VAL A 39 -1.20 -3.54 -2.32
CA VAL A 39 -1.41 -2.96 -0.99
C VAL A 39 -2.48 -3.77 -0.28
N LEU A 40 -2.09 -4.40 0.83
CA LEU A 40 -3.03 -5.07 1.72
C LEU A 40 -3.61 -4.05 2.70
N VAL A 41 -4.93 -4.00 2.83
CA VAL A 41 -5.63 -3.02 3.67
C VAL A 41 -6.57 -3.74 4.62
N ASP A 42 -6.36 -3.49 5.91
CA ASP A 42 -7.26 -3.92 6.98
C ASP A 42 -8.30 -2.83 7.24
N VAL A 43 -9.57 -3.13 6.95
CA VAL A 43 -10.67 -2.16 7.12
C VAL A 43 -11.40 -2.29 8.46
N ARG A 44 -10.81 -3.02 9.41
CA ARG A 44 -11.29 -3.10 10.80
C ARG A 44 -10.96 -1.81 11.56
N THR A 45 -11.49 -1.72 12.78
CA THR A 45 -11.15 -0.59 13.66
C THR A 45 -9.68 -0.61 14.03
N LEU A 46 -9.16 0.55 14.44
CA LEU A 46 -7.77 0.68 14.86
C LEU A 46 -7.44 -0.22 16.06
N ASP A 47 -8.37 -0.41 17.00
CA ASP A 47 -8.19 -1.33 18.13
C ASP A 47 -8.08 -2.79 17.68
N GLU A 48 -8.96 -3.26 16.78
CA GLU A 48 -8.85 -4.61 16.21
C GLU A 48 -7.50 -4.80 15.50
N TYR A 49 -7.07 -3.82 14.72
CA TYR A 49 -5.77 -3.84 14.05
C TYR A 49 -4.60 -3.91 15.04
N ARG A 50 -4.63 -3.11 16.12
CA ARG A 50 -3.60 -3.11 17.17
C ARG A 50 -3.52 -4.42 17.95
N THR A 51 -4.64 -5.12 18.15
CA THR A 51 -4.63 -6.43 18.81
C THR A 51 -4.00 -7.53 17.97
N GLY A 52 -3.86 -7.31 16.66
CA GLY A 52 -3.24 -8.24 15.73
C GLY A 52 -3.76 -8.02 14.31
N HIS A 53 -2.85 -7.93 13.36
CA HIS A 53 -3.12 -7.75 11.95
C HIS A 53 -2.04 -8.44 11.11
N LYS A 54 -2.29 -8.59 9.81
CA LYS A 54 -1.29 -9.14 8.90
C LYS A 54 -0.14 -8.18 8.71
N GLU A 55 1.08 -8.72 8.73
CA GLU A 55 2.29 -7.96 8.45
C GLU A 55 2.19 -7.24 7.10
N GLY A 56 2.54 -5.95 7.10
CA GLY A 56 2.44 -5.11 5.91
C GLY A 56 1.02 -4.62 5.55
N ALA A 57 -0.01 -5.01 6.30
CA ALA A 57 -1.34 -4.46 6.10
C ALA A 57 -1.42 -3.01 6.59
N LEU A 58 -2.04 -2.15 5.79
CA LEU A 58 -2.35 -0.77 6.17
C LEU A 58 -3.75 -0.71 6.80
N ASN A 59 -3.89 -0.07 7.97
CA ASN A 59 -5.22 0.12 8.55
C ASN A 59 -5.94 1.32 7.93
N ILE A 60 -7.09 1.06 7.31
CA ILE A 60 -8.01 2.10 6.84
C ILE A 60 -9.43 1.68 7.25
N PRO A 61 -9.92 2.10 8.43
CA PRO A 61 -11.24 1.71 8.91
C PRO A 61 -12.32 1.99 7.86
N ALA A 62 -13.25 1.05 7.68
CA ALA A 62 -14.27 1.13 6.63
C ALA A 62 -15.07 2.45 6.64
N ASP A 63 -15.29 3.04 7.81
CA ASP A 63 -16.04 4.28 8.00
C ASP A 63 -15.20 5.54 7.65
N GLU A 64 -13.89 5.40 7.50
CA GLU A 64 -12.94 6.49 7.22
C GLU A 64 -12.28 6.36 5.83
N VAL A 65 -12.64 5.34 5.05
CA VAL A 65 -12.03 5.03 3.74
C VAL A 65 -12.04 6.24 2.80
N GLU A 66 -13.17 6.94 2.68
CA GLU A 66 -13.29 8.08 1.78
C GLU A 66 -12.35 9.24 2.14
N GLN A 67 -12.04 9.39 3.42
CA GLN A 67 -11.20 10.47 3.95
C GLN A 67 -9.71 10.10 3.89
N LEU A 68 -9.39 8.85 4.21
CA LEU A 68 -8.00 8.38 4.37
C LEU A 68 -7.41 7.83 3.07
N ALA A 69 -8.20 7.21 2.20
CA ALA A 69 -7.71 6.59 0.97
C ALA A 69 -6.95 7.57 0.05
N PRO A 70 -7.37 8.83 -0.18
CA PRO A 70 -6.62 9.75 -1.05
C PRO A 70 -5.22 10.07 -0.53
N ARG A 71 -5.04 10.02 0.79
CA ARG A 71 -3.75 10.30 1.46
C ARG A 71 -2.86 9.07 1.53
N LEU A 72 -3.46 7.91 1.81
CA LEU A 72 -2.77 6.67 2.11
C LEU A 72 -2.58 5.75 0.89
N LEU A 73 -3.47 5.88 -0.10
CA LEU A 73 -3.48 5.13 -1.35
C LEU A 73 -3.46 6.12 -2.55
N PRO A 74 -2.39 6.91 -2.74
CA PRO A 74 -2.36 7.93 -3.79
C PRO A 74 -2.38 7.34 -5.21
N ASP A 75 -1.89 6.10 -5.38
CA ASP A 75 -1.93 5.40 -6.66
C ASP A 75 -3.26 4.66 -6.85
N LYS A 76 -4.13 5.21 -7.72
CA LYS A 76 -5.42 4.60 -8.06
C LYS A 76 -5.33 3.34 -8.93
N ASN A 77 -4.16 3.06 -9.50
CA ASN A 77 -3.89 1.86 -10.30
C ASN A 77 -3.21 0.74 -9.49
N ALA A 78 -2.88 0.98 -8.22
CA ALA A 78 -2.39 -0.05 -7.33
C ALA A 78 -3.43 -1.15 -7.12
N VAL A 79 -2.96 -2.39 -6.93
CA VAL A 79 -3.82 -3.52 -6.58
C VAL A 79 -4.09 -3.46 -5.08
N ILE A 80 -5.31 -3.14 -4.70
CA ILE A 80 -5.72 -2.99 -3.30
C ILE A 80 -6.50 -4.23 -2.89
N MET A 81 -5.97 -4.93 -1.90
CA MET A 81 -6.59 -6.11 -1.31
C MET A 81 -7.16 -5.73 0.05
N LEU A 82 -8.49 -5.74 0.16
CA LEU A 82 -9.19 -5.39 1.39
C LEU A 82 -9.52 -6.65 2.18
N TYR A 83 -9.38 -6.61 3.50
CA TYR A 83 -9.92 -7.67 4.35
C TYR A 83 -10.53 -7.12 5.63
N CYS A 84 -11.41 -7.94 6.23
CA CYS A 84 -11.91 -7.70 7.57
C CYS A 84 -12.26 -9.03 8.24
N ARG A 85 -13.03 -9.00 9.34
CA ARG A 85 -13.40 -10.22 10.07
C ARG A 85 -14.33 -11.16 9.29
N THR A 86 -15.25 -10.61 8.49
CA THR A 86 -16.35 -11.34 7.84
C THR A 86 -16.59 -10.97 6.37
N GLY A 87 -15.76 -10.13 5.78
CA GLY A 87 -15.93 -9.57 4.43
C GLY A 87 -16.86 -8.35 4.31
N LYS A 88 -17.90 -8.21 5.15
CA LYS A 88 -18.93 -7.15 4.99
C LYS A 88 -18.40 -5.71 5.02
N ARG A 89 -17.41 -5.42 5.86
CA ARG A 89 -16.78 -4.09 5.94
C ARG A 89 -15.89 -3.83 4.73
N ALA A 90 -15.23 -4.88 4.24
CA ALA A 90 -14.40 -4.83 3.05
C ALA A 90 -15.24 -4.62 1.78
N ASP A 91 -16.46 -5.16 1.70
CA ASP A 91 -17.39 -4.87 0.59
C ASP A 91 -17.75 -3.39 0.53
N LYS A 92 -18.11 -2.78 1.68
CA LYS A 92 -18.41 -1.34 1.75
C LYS A 92 -17.21 -0.49 1.33
N ALA A 93 -16.02 -0.82 1.84
CA ALA A 93 -14.79 -0.14 1.49
C ALA A 93 -14.44 -0.30 0.00
N LEU A 94 -14.67 -1.48 -0.58
CA LEU A 94 -14.48 -1.77 -1.99
C LEU A 94 -15.37 -0.87 -2.85
N GLU A 95 -16.66 -0.75 -2.52
CA GLU A 95 -17.57 0.12 -3.25
C GLU A 95 -17.16 1.59 -3.15
N ALA A 96 -16.75 2.06 -1.98
CA ALA A 96 -16.25 3.42 -1.78
C ALA A 96 -15.01 3.70 -2.65
N LEU A 97 -14.01 2.82 -2.60
CA LEU A 97 -12.79 2.96 -3.41
C LEU A 97 -13.10 2.91 -4.91
N ARG A 98 -13.98 2.01 -5.36
CA ARG A 98 -14.38 1.99 -6.79
C ARG A 98 -15.04 3.31 -7.22
N LYS A 99 -15.92 3.89 -6.38
CA LYS A 99 -16.53 5.20 -6.65
C LYS A 99 -15.49 6.34 -6.71
N MET A 100 -14.41 6.23 -5.96
CA MET A 100 -13.30 7.18 -5.98
C MET A 100 -12.35 7.01 -7.17
N GLY A 101 -12.55 5.97 -7.99
CA GLY A 101 -11.78 5.70 -9.21
C GLY A 101 -10.60 4.77 -9.04
N TYR A 102 -10.54 3.97 -7.96
CA TYR A 102 -9.56 2.90 -7.83
C TYR A 102 -9.92 1.75 -8.77
N SER A 103 -8.97 1.36 -9.62
CA SER A 103 -9.23 0.45 -10.73
C SER A 103 -9.08 -1.02 -10.37
N HIS A 104 -8.32 -1.33 -9.33
CA HIS A 104 -7.95 -2.69 -8.94
C HIS A 104 -8.18 -2.89 -7.45
N VAL A 105 -9.43 -3.15 -7.05
CA VAL A 105 -9.81 -3.35 -5.65
C VAL A 105 -10.56 -4.67 -5.51
N GLU A 106 -10.02 -5.53 -4.64
CA GLU A 106 -10.53 -6.88 -4.37
C GLU A 106 -10.82 -7.08 -2.88
N ASN A 107 -11.87 -7.84 -2.58
CA ASN A 107 -12.24 -8.21 -1.21
C ASN A 107 -11.73 -9.64 -0.92
N LEU A 108 -10.81 -9.78 0.03
CA LEU A 108 -10.29 -11.07 0.51
C LEU A 108 -11.17 -11.72 1.60
N HIS A 109 -12.36 -11.17 1.84
CA HIS A 109 -13.35 -11.60 2.82
C HIS A 109 -12.76 -11.80 4.23
N ARG A 110 -12.69 -13.05 4.68
CA ARG A 110 -11.94 -13.49 5.85
C ARG A 110 -10.57 -13.90 5.35
N PHE A 111 -9.63 -12.96 5.41
CA PHE A 111 -8.24 -13.30 5.17
C PHE A 111 -7.71 -14.00 6.42
N GLU A 112 -7.45 -15.30 6.33
CA GLU A 112 -7.05 -16.13 7.47
C GLU A 112 -5.72 -15.63 8.04
N MET A 113 -5.68 -15.43 9.37
CA MET A 113 -4.52 -14.94 10.13
C MET A 113 -3.53 -16.05 10.43
#